data_AF-A0A959C3C9-F1
#
_entry.id   AF-A0A959C3C9-F1
#
_cell.length_a   1.000
_cell.length_b   1.000
_cell.length_c   1.000
_cell.angle_alpha   90.00
_cell.angle_beta   90.00
_cell.angle_gamma   90.00
#
_symmetry.space_group_name_H-M   'P 1'
#
loop_
_entity.id
_entity.type
_entity.pdbx_description
1 polymer ?
#
loop_
_entity_poly.entity_id
_entity_poly.type
_entity_poly.pdbx_seq_one_letter_code
_entity_poly.pdbx_strand_id
1 'polypeptide(L)'
;AFCQGASVTLQAPAGYASYQWGDGSQGSVLEASAAGQYSYTVTDNNGCIGVGSFDVTANALPGFEIIGGLSYCYGQSTLLVAPAGYASYLWNDGSTA
;
A
#
# COMPACT_ATOMS: atom_id res chain seq x y z
N ALA A 1 4.46 -6.14 0.74
CA ALA A 1 3.07 -5.81 0.37
C ALA A 1 2.68 -4.49 1.02
N PHE A 2 1.82 -3.70 0.38
CA PHE A 2 1.29 -2.43 0.92
C PHE A 2 -0.20 -2.30 0.58
N CYS A 3 -0.95 -1.45 1.29
CA CYS A 3 -2.36 -1.20 0.95
C CYS A 3 -2.46 -0.25 -0.25
N GLN A 4 -3.46 -0.42 -1.11
CA GLN A 4 -3.67 0.47 -2.26
C GLN A 4 -3.71 1.94 -1.82
N GLY A 5 -2.86 2.77 -2.43
CA GLY A 5 -2.68 4.18 -2.06
C GLY A 5 -1.58 4.45 -1.02
N ALA A 6 -0.96 3.43 -0.45
CA ALA A 6 0.27 3.55 0.36
C ALA A 6 1.52 3.30 -0.49
N SER A 7 2.70 3.47 0.11
CA SER A 7 4.00 3.07 -0.45
C SER A 7 4.73 2.12 0.50
N VAL A 8 5.71 1.40 -0.04
CA VAL A 8 6.66 0.61 0.74
C VAL A 8 8.09 0.95 0.33
N THR A 9 8.98 1.04 1.31
CA THR A 9 10.40 1.24 1.08
C THR A 9 11.08 -0.11 0.81
N LEU A 10 11.66 -0.26 -0.38
CA LEU A 10 12.51 -1.38 -0.76
C LEU A 10 13.97 -1.03 -0.50
N GLN A 11 14.73 -1.97 0.06
CA GLN A 11 16.14 -1.78 0.34
C GLN A 11 16.96 -2.90 -0.31
N ALA A 12 17.91 -2.51 -1.16
CA ALA A 12 18.88 -3.43 -1.75
C ALA A 12 19.93 -3.82 -0.70
N PRO A 13 20.57 -5.01 -0.81
CA PRO A 13 21.55 -5.43 0.19
C PRO A 13 22.74 -4.46 0.28
N ALA A 14 23.21 -4.19 1.49
CA ALA A 14 24.33 -3.28 1.71
C ALA A 14 25.67 -3.90 1.24
N GLY A 15 26.67 -3.04 0.97
CA GLY A 15 28.05 -3.47 0.70
C GLY A 15 28.47 -3.48 -0.78
N TYR A 16 27.68 -2.88 -1.67
CA TYR A 16 28.04 -2.74 -3.09
C TYR A 16 28.49 -1.31 -3.41
N ALA A 17 29.31 -1.18 -4.46
CA ALA A 17 29.83 0.09 -4.93
C ALA A 17 28.76 0.95 -5.64
N SER A 18 27.85 0.31 -6.37
CA SER A 18 26.73 0.99 -7.04
C SER A 18 25.44 0.18 -7.03
N TYR A 19 24.33 0.90 -7.12
CA TYR A 19 22.97 0.38 -7.10
C TYR A 19 22.16 1.00 -8.24
N GLN A 20 21.47 0.16 -9.02
CA GLN A 20 20.59 0.58 -10.10
C GLN A 20 19.31 -0.24 -10.08
N TRP A 21 18.16 0.41 -10.10
CA TRP A 21 16.86 -0.26 -10.14
C TRP A 21 16.36 -0.42 -11.58
N GLY A 22 15.41 -1.32 -11.80
CA GLY A 22 14.83 -1.59 -13.12
C GLY A 22 14.10 -0.40 -13.76
N ASP A 23 13.71 0.61 -12.97
CA ASP A 23 13.14 1.88 -13.44
C ASP A 23 14.21 2.94 -13.80
N GLY A 24 15.49 2.59 -13.65
CA GLY A 24 16.64 3.48 -13.89
C GLY A 24 17.02 4.35 -12.68
N SER A 25 16.29 4.27 -11.57
CA SER A 25 16.68 4.97 -10.34
C SER A 25 17.97 4.40 -9.74
N GLN A 26 18.66 5.21 -8.94
CA GLN A 26 19.94 4.87 -8.32
C GLN A 26 19.86 5.00 -6.80
N GLY A 27 20.72 4.25 -6.11
CA GLY A 27 20.80 4.24 -4.65
C GLY A 27 20.26 2.94 -4.05
N SER A 28 20.60 2.71 -2.79
CA SER A 28 20.27 1.44 -2.11
C SER A 28 18.81 1.33 -1.67
N VAL A 29 18.00 2.37 -1.88
CA VAL A 29 16.61 2.46 -1.44
C VAL A 29 15.72 2.94 -2.59
N LEU A 30 14.54 2.33 -2.71
CA LEU A 30 13.49 2.70 -3.66
C LEU A 30 12.13 2.72 -2.97
N GLU A 31 11.33 3.77 -3.17
CA GLU A 31 9.93 3.75 -2.76
C GLU A 31 9.06 3.15 -3.86
N ALA A 32 8.39 2.04 -3.54
CA ALA A 32 7.43 1.40 -4.41
C ALA A 32 6.01 1.82 -4.03
N SER A 33 5.30 2.49 -4.94
CA SER A 33 3.89 2.87 -4.82
C SER A 33 2.96 2.07 -5.73
N ALA A 34 3.53 1.19 -6.57
CA ALA A 34 2.79 0.32 -7.48
C ALA A 34 3.07 -1.16 -7.15
N ALA A 35 2.05 -2.01 -7.35
CA ALA A 35 2.27 -3.45 -7.34
C ALA A 35 3.00 -3.88 -8.61
N GLY A 36 3.87 -4.86 -8.49
CA GLY A 36 4.63 -5.39 -9.61
C GLY A 36 5.94 -6.00 -9.18
N GLN A 37 6.68 -6.49 -10.18
CA GLN A 37 8.02 -6.99 -9.98
C GLN A 37 9.02 -5.83 -10.07
N TYR A 38 9.85 -5.69 -9.04
CA TYR A 38 10.94 -4.73 -8.99
C TYR A 38 12.27 -5.49 -9.14
N SER A 39 13.06 -5.12 -10.14
CA SER A 39 14.41 -5.65 -10.31
C SER A 39 15.46 -4.62 -9.85
N TYR A 40 16.60 -5.13 -9.41
CA TYR A 40 17.74 -4.31 -9.03
C TYR A 40 19.04 -4.96 -9.49
N THR A 41 19.99 -4.11 -9.84
CA THR A 41 21.33 -4.44 -10.28
C THR A 41 22.31 -3.77 -9.32
N VAL A 42 23.25 -4.55 -8.80
CA VAL A 42 24.32 -4.09 -7.93
C VAL A 42 25.67 -4.39 -8.55
N THR A 43 26.64 -3.51 -8.32
CA THR A 43 28.02 -3.73 -8.74
C THR A 43 28.91 -3.65 -7.51
N ASP A 44 29.75 -4.67 -7.28
CA ASP A 44 30.74 -4.63 -6.20
C ASP A 44 31.96 -3.75 -6.56
N ASN A 45 32.86 -3.57 -5.59
CA ASN A 45 34.09 -2.79 -5.79
C ASN A 45 35.07 -3.43 -6.80
N ASN A 46 34.89 -4.70 -7.14
CA ASN A 46 35.71 -5.44 -8.09
C ASN A 46 35.11 -5.43 -9.51
N GLY A 47 33.94 -4.80 -9.70
CA GLY A 47 33.23 -4.73 -10.97
C GLY A 47 32.31 -5.93 -11.26
N CYS A 48 32.10 -6.84 -10.31
CA CYS A 48 31.15 -7.93 -10.47
C CYS A 48 29.71 -7.40 -10.36
N ILE A 49 28.85 -7.82 -11.29
CA ILE A 49 27.45 -7.41 -11.36
C ILE A 49 26.56 -8.52 -10.81
N GLY A 50 25.69 -8.17 -9.85
CA GLY A 50 24.61 -9.01 -9.36
C GLY A 50 23.26 -8.42 -9.76
N VAL A 51 22.29 -9.29 -10.06
CA VAL A 51 20.91 -8.90 -10.36
C VAL A 51 19.98 -9.69 -9.46
N GLY A 52 18.95 -9.03 -8.94
CA GLY A 52 17.88 -9.67 -8.18
C GLY A 52 16.53 -9.04 -8.48
N SER A 53 15.46 -9.68 -8.00
CA SER A 53 14.11 -9.19 -8.13
C SER A 53 13.25 -9.50 -6.91
N PHE A 54 12.22 -8.69 -6.71
CA PHE A 54 11.22 -8.85 -5.65
C PHE A 54 9.83 -8.58 -6.22
N ASP A 55 8.85 -9.36 -5.77
CA ASP A 55 7.44 -9.11 -6.09
C ASP A 55 6.79 -8.29 -4.98
N VAL A 56 6.28 -7.12 -5.35
CA VAL A 56 5.53 -6.24 -4.46
C VAL A 56 4.05 -6.38 -4.78
N THR A 57 3.28 -6.83 -3.81
CA THR A 57 1.82 -6.92 -3.92
C THR A 57 1.15 -5.70 -3.27
N ALA A 58 0.16 -5.13 -3.97
CA ALA A 58 -0.75 -4.16 -3.38
C ALA A 58 -2.03 -4.89 -2.94
N ASN A 59 -2.38 -4.74 -1.68
CA ASN A 59 -3.64 -5.22 -1.13
C ASN A 59 -4.71 -4.19 -1.41
N ALA A 60 -5.81 -4.60 -2.04
CA ALA A 60 -6.96 -3.73 -2.23
C ALA A 60 -7.43 -3.22 -0.86
N LEU A 61 -7.77 -1.93 -0.80
CA LEU A 61 -8.49 -1.42 0.36
C LEU A 61 -9.85 -2.13 0.40
N PRO A 62 -10.33 -2.53 1.59
CA PRO A 62 -11.69 -3.00 1.72
C PRO A 62 -12.64 -1.96 1.12
N GLY A 63 -13.66 -2.41 0.40
CA GLY A 63 -14.70 -1.51 -0.10
C GLY A 63 -15.36 -0.81 1.08
N PHE A 64 -15.50 0.50 1.01
CA PHE A 64 -16.25 1.29 1.99
C PHE A 64 -17.54 1.76 1.35
N GLU A 65 -18.62 1.04 1.60
CA GLU A 65 -19.97 1.45 1.21
C GLU A 65 -20.87 1.37 2.45
N ILE A 66 -21.47 2.50 2.83
CA ILE A 66 -22.45 2.52 3.91
C ILE A 66 -23.75 1.93 3.37
N ILE A 67 -24.24 0.89 4.03
CA ILE A 67 -25.48 0.20 3.67
C ILE A 67 -26.58 0.73 4.58
N GLY A 68 -27.72 1.14 4.03
CA GLY A 68 -28.86 1.57 4.83
C GLY A 68 -29.88 2.40 4.06
N GLY A 69 -30.98 2.74 4.73
CA GLY A 69 -31.98 3.62 4.15
C GLY A 69 -31.48 5.06 4.14
N LEU A 70 -31.08 5.58 2.98
CA LEU A 70 -30.66 6.99 2.82
C LEU A 70 -31.83 7.98 2.85
N SER A 71 -33.06 7.47 2.91
CA SER A 71 -34.30 8.24 2.89
C SER A 71 -35.22 7.73 4.01
N TYR A 72 -35.81 8.65 4.78
CA TYR A 72 -36.78 8.30 5.82
C TYR A 72 -37.84 9.40 5.96
N CYS A 73 -39.00 9.03 6.52
CA CYS A 73 -40.10 9.97 6.76
C CYS A 73 -39.84 10.85 7.97
N TYR A 74 -40.43 12.05 8.01
CA TYR A 74 -40.32 12.96 9.15
C TYR A 74 -40.69 12.27 10.47
N GLY A 75 -39.81 12.36 11.47
CA GLY A 75 -39.99 11.73 12.78
C GLY A 75 -39.70 10.22 12.83
N GLN A 76 -39.13 9.63 11.78
CA GLN A 76 -38.63 8.26 11.79
C GLN A 76 -37.10 8.24 11.87
N SER A 77 -36.52 7.08 12.18
CA SER A 77 -35.09 6.83 12.12
C SER A 77 -34.79 5.75 11.07
N THR A 78 -33.59 5.81 10.52
CA THR A 78 -33.06 4.78 9.61
C THR A 78 -31.82 4.14 10.24
N LEU A 79 -31.51 2.92 9.82
CA LEU A 79 -30.29 2.24 10.21
C LEU A 79 -29.26 2.40 9.09
N LEU A 80 -28.10 2.94 9.44
CA LEU A 80 -26.92 2.91 8.59
C LEU A 80 -25.94 1.91 9.19
N VAL A 81 -25.39 1.06 8.33
CA VAL A 81 -24.45 -0.01 8.68
C VAL A 81 -23.16 0.26 7.94
N ALA A 82 -22.07 0.42 8.69
CA ALA A 82 -20.74 0.44 8.12
C ALA A 82 -20.29 -0.98 7.77
N PRO A 83 -19.53 -1.18 6.68
CA PRO A 83 -19.02 -2.48 6.30
C PRO A 83 -18.02 -3.00 7.35
N ALA A 84 -18.08 -4.29 7.66
CA ALA A 84 -17.17 -4.92 8.61
C ALA A 84 -15.73 -5.00 8.07
N GLY A 85 -14.74 -5.08 8.97
CA GLY A 85 -13.32 -5.25 8.61
C GLY A 85 -12.42 -4.06 8.92
N TYR A 86 -12.95 -2.98 9.48
CA TYR A 86 -12.18 -1.84 9.95
C TYR A 86 -11.99 -1.89 11.48
N ALA A 87 -10.88 -1.32 11.94
CA ALA A 87 -10.51 -1.34 13.36
C ALA A 87 -11.36 -0.37 14.22
N SER A 88 -11.99 0.63 13.61
CA SER A 88 -12.79 1.63 14.31
C SER A 88 -13.75 2.34 13.36
N TYR A 89 -14.94 2.70 13.85
CA TYR A 89 -15.92 3.52 13.14
C TYR A 89 -16.24 4.78 13.96
N LEU A 90 -16.21 5.94 13.31
CA LEU A 90 -16.62 7.22 13.91
C LEU A 90 -17.77 7.78 13.08
N TRP A 91 -18.95 7.87 13.69
CA TRP A 91 -20.11 8.46 13.06
C TRP A 91 -20.23 9.94 13.44
N ASN A 92 -20.72 10.76 12.50
CA ASN A 92 -20.90 12.20 12.73
C ASN A 92 -22.04 12.53 13.69
N ASP A 93 -22.87 11.55 14.05
CA ASP A 93 -23.88 11.64 15.11
C ASP A 93 -23.31 11.33 16.50
N GLY A 94 -22.01 11.02 16.58
CA GLY A 94 -21.32 10.67 17.83
C GLY A 94 -21.50 9.23 18.27
N SER A 95 -22.19 8.38 17.48
CA SER A 95 -22.26 6.95 17.77
C SER A 95 -20.91 6.27 17.45
N THR A 96 -20.58 5.26 18.26
CA THR A 96 -19.39 4.41 18.08
C THR A 96 -19.84 2.96 18.01
N ALA A 97 -19.31 2.20 17.05
CA ALA A 97 -19.55 0.77 16.88
C ALA A 97 -18.22 0.01 16.88
#